data_AF-A0A3D1B1F7-F1
#
_entry.id   AF-A0A3D1B1F7-F1
#
_cell.length_a   1.000
_cell.length_b   1.000
_cell.length_c   1.000
_cell.angle_alpha   90.00
_cell.angle_beta   90.00
_cell.angle_gamma   90.00
#
_symmetry.space_group_name_H-M   'P 1'
#
loop_
_entity.id
_entity.type
_entity.pdbx_description
1 polymer ?
#
loop_
_entity_poly.entity_id
_entity_poly.type
_entity_poly.pdbx_seq_one_letter_code
_entity_poly.pdbx_strand_id
1 'polypeptide(L)'
;MYLPRAAAFTLTFCVILLPLSARHKSKHKAPDEPAIEQIAPADRALHALNRLTFGPRPGDIQRAERIGLDRWIEQQLNPESIPENSVLEAKLAPLDTLRMSPLEMARKYPAPQFIKAMVEGRAPWPEDVETRYMVRRLALKYQDQLKDKLPATVAGQDLPRADLNTEQRAALQSDRIPEQIALLESLPPEQQYDALDAIPDAQRRRMLPAAPPDLRRKIEVLFGPLVVVNQDLFAGKLLRAIYSDRQLEEVLTDFWFNHFNVYLDKG
;
A
#
# COMPACT_ATOMS: atom_id res chain seq x y z
N MET A 1 -14.91 71.13 19.75
CA MET A 1 -15.48 72.32 19.08
C MET A 1 -15.76 71.93 17.63
N TYR A 2 -17.04 71.85 17.28
CA TYR A 2 -17.67 71.79 15.93
C TYR A 2 -17.25 70.71 14.89
N LEU A 3 -18.13 69.71 14.71
CA LEU A 3 -18.60 69.24 13.38
C LEU A 3 -19.49 70.33 12.72
N PRO A 4 -20.01 70.19 11.47
CA PRO A 4 -19.62 69.44 10.26
C PRO A 4 -19.74 70.32 8.98
N ARG A 5 -19.52 69.75 7.78
CA ARG A 5 -20.46 69.92 6.64
C ARG A 5 -20.20 68.91 5.50
N ALA A 6 -21.26 68.16 5.20
CA ALA A 6 -21.38 67.24 4.08
C ALA A 6 -21.54 68.01 2.76
N ALA A 7 -20.95 67.48 1.68
CA ALA A 7 -21.27 67.86 0.31
C ALA A 7 -21.78 66.61 -0.42
N ALA A 8 -23.06 66.65 -0.77
CA ALA A 8 -23.74 65.64 -1.55
C ALA A 8 -23.26 65.70 -3.01
N PHE A 9 -22.82 64.57 -3.57
CA PHE A 9 -22.62 64.42 -5.00
C PHE A 9 -23.88 63.82 -5.62
N THR A 10 -24.66 64.66 -6.31
CA THR A 10 -25.71 64.25 -7.24
C THR A 10 -25.07 63.70 -8.50
N LEU A 11 -25.28 62.40 -8.78
CA LEU A 11 -24.82 61.75 -10.00
C LEU A 11 -25.89 61.91 -11.09
N THR A 12 -25.58 62.71 -12.10
CA THR A 12 -26.44 62.98 -13.26
C THR A 12 -26.52 61.74 -14.16
N PHE A 13 -27.73 61.27 -14.42
CA PHE A 13 -28.04 60.08 -15.21
C PHE A 13 -28.01 60.43 -16.71
N CYS A 14 -27.05 59.89 -17.47
CA CYS A 14 -27.00 60.04 -18.92
C CYS A 14 -27.79 58.89 -19.57
N VAL A 15 -28.97 59.19 -20.10
CA VAL A 15 -29.80 58.23 -20.85
C VAL A 15 -29.25 58.09 -22.27
N ILE A 16 -28.63 56.94 -22.57
CA ILE A 16 -28.31 56.53 -23.93
C ILE A 16 -29.50 55.75 -24.49
N LEU A 17 -30.20 56.35 -25.45
CA LEU A 17 -31.24 55.71 -26.26
C LEU A 17 -30.59 54.76 -27.27
N LEU A 18 -30.73 53.45 -27.07
CA LEU A 18 -30.45 52.41 -28.06
C LEU A 18 -31.78 51.94 -28.71
N PRO A 19 -31.78 51.59 -30.01
CA PRO A 19 -33.00 51.36 -30.76
C PRO A 19 -33.72 50.07 -30.32
N LEU A 20 -35.05 50.12 -30.30
CA LEU A 20 -35.92 48.96 -30.17
C LEU A 20 -35.62 47.95 -31.30
N SER A 21 -34.82 46.92 -30.99
CA SER A 21 -34.90 45.67 -31.75
C SER A 21 -36.20 44.97 -31.37
N ALA A 22 -37.05 44.72 -32.37
CA ALA A 22 -38.28 43.95 -32.20
C ALA A 22 -37.97 42.60 -31.53
N ARG A 23 -38.40 42.43 -30.28
CA ARG A 23 -38.42 41.14 -29.60
C ARG A 23 -39.38 40.22 -30.34
N HIS A 24 -38.83 39.32 -31.15
CA HIS A 24 -39.56 38.13 -31.55
C HIS A 24 -39.80 37.32 -30.27
N LYS A 25 -41.04 37.29 -29.77
CA LYS A 25 -41.44 36.41 -28.66
C LYS A 25 -41.42 34.97 -29.16
N SER A 26 -40.24 34.37 -29.22
CA SER A 26 -40.13 32.92 -29.24
C SER A 26 -40.59 32.43 -27.86
N LYS A 27 -41.76 31.78 -27.83
CA LYS A 27 -42.18 30.93 -26.70
C LYS A 27 -41.34 29.65 -26.72
N HIS A 28 -40.03 29.76 -26.54
CA HIS A 28 -39.27 28.61 -26.08
C HIS A 28 -39.50 28.51 -24.58
N LYS A 29 -40.42 27.62 -24.19
CA LYS A 29 -40.44 27.04 -22.84
C LYS A 29 -39.00 26.55 -22.60
N ALA A 30 -38.32 27.08 -21.59
CA ALA A 30 -37.07 26.49 -21.15
C ALA A 30 -37.34 24.98 -20.95
N PRO A 31 -36.43 24.08 -21.37
CA PRO A 31 -36.57 22.67 -21.02
C PRO A 31 -36.82 22.61 -19.52
N ASP A 32 -37.88 21.92 -19.08
CA ASP A 32 -38.07 21.67 -17.66
C ASP A 32 -36.74 21.08 -17.16
N GLU A 33 -36.09 21.75 -16.19
CA GLU A 33 -34.85 21.22 -15.60
C GLU A 33 -35.12 19.76 -15.25
N PRO A 34 -34.23 18.82 -15.64
CA PRO A 34 -34.49 17.42 -15.35
C PRO A 34 -34.68 17.30 -13.84
N ALA A 35 -35.90 16.90 -13.44
CA ALA A 35 -36.22 16.72 -12.04
C ALA A 35 -35.20 15.74 -11.49
N ILE A 36 -34.38 16.19 -10.53
CA ILE A 36 -33.44 15.30 -9.86
C ILE A 36 -34.29 14.26 -9.14
N GLU A 37 -34.32 13.04 -9.70
CA GLU A 37 -35.08 11.93 -9.16
C GLU A 37 -34.58 11.66 -7.74
N GLN A 38 -35.42 11.97 -6.75
CA GLN A 38 -35.05 11.76 -5.37
C GLN A 38 -35.02 10.25 -5.09
N ILE A 39 -33.88 9.79 -4.61
CA ILE A 39 -33.68 8.39 -4.24
C ILE A 39 -34.73 8.00 -3.21
N ALA A 40 -35.43 6.90 -3.49
CA ALA A 40 -36.45 6.36 -2.59
C ALA A 40 -35.83 6.12 -1.19
N PRO A 41 -36.57 6.36 -0.10
CA PRO A 41 -36.03 6.21 1.26
C PRO A 41 -35.37 4.84 1.52
N ALA A 42 -35.92 3.77 0.94
CA ALA A 42 -35.41 2.41 1.06
C ALA A 42 -34.03 2.19 0.40
N ASP A 43 -33.66 3.01 -0.60
CA ASP A 43 -32.43 2.83 -1.37
C ASP A 43 -31.29 3.73 -0.88
N ARG A 44 -31.55 4.61 0.10
CA ARG A 44 -30.57 5.61 0.56
C ARG A 44 -29.34 4.97 1.21
N ALA A 45 -29.51 3.91 2.00
CA ALA A 45 -28.41 3.21 2.63
C ALA A 45 -27.49 2.54 1.59
N LEU A 46 -28.09 1.84 0.62
CA LEU A 46 -27.36 1.24 -0.50
C LEU A 46 -26.63 2.30 -1.34
N HIS A 47 -27.30 3.41 -1.66
CA HIS A 47 -26.68 4.50 -2.40
C HIS A 47 -25.48 5.10 -1.65
N ALA A 48 -25.64 5.40 -0.36
CA ALA A 48 -24.57 5.95 0.46
C ALA A 48 -23.37 5.00 0.52
N LEU A 49 -23.61 3.69 0.75
CA LEU A 49 -22.54 2.70 0.77
C LEU A 49 -21.80 2.64 -0.58
N ASN A 50 -22.51 2.65 -1.72
CA ASN A 50 -21.87 2.68 -3.04
C ASN A 50 -21.05 3.95 -3.31
N ARG A 51 -21.32 5.06 -2.63
CA ARG A 51 -20.62 6.33 -2.83
C ARG A 51 -19.52 6.60 -1.83
N LEU A 52 -19.62 6.05 -0.62
CA LEU A 52 -18.75 6.35 0.51
C LEU A 52 -17.87 5.16 0.92
N THR A 53 -17.98 4.01 0.25
CA THR A 53 -17.21 2.79 0.54
C THR A 53 -16.78 2.13 -0.77
N PHE A 54 -16.03 1.02 -0.69
CA PHE A 54 -15.73 0.17 -1.87
C PHE A 54 -16.94 -0.62 -2.39
N GLY A 55 -18.12 -0.45 -1.77
CA GLY A 55 -19.35 -1.17 -2.04
C GLY A 55 -19.86 -1.88 -0.78
N PRO A 56 -21.17 -2.16 -0.69
CA PRO A 56 -21.77 -2.77 0.50
C PRO A 56 -21.26 -4.20 0.70
N ARG A 57 -20.71 -4.50 1.89
CA ARG A 57 -20.39 -5.85 2.32
C ARG A 57 -21.63 -6.53 2.93
N PRO A 58 -21.65 -7.87 3.06
CA PRO A 58 -22.74 -8.55 3.75
C PRO A 58 -22.94 -7.99 5.16
N GLY A 59 -24.15 -7.48 5.45
CA GLY A 59 -24.47 -6.88 6.75
C GLY A 59 -24.39 -5.35 6.82
N ASP A 60 -23.70 -4.68 5.89
CA ASP A 60 -23.45 -3.24 5.98
C ASP A 60 -24.74 -2.41 5.83
N ILE A 61 -25.62 -2.80 4.91
CA ILE A 61 -26.92 -2.14 4.70
C ILE A 61 -27.75 -2.24 5.98
N GLN A 62 -27.88 -3.45 6.55
CA GLN A 62 -28.65 -3.66 7.77
C GLN A 62 -28.04 -2.91 8.97
N ARG A 63 -26.71 -2.77 9.02
CA ARG A 63 -26.02 -1.98 10.05
C ARG A 63 -26.35 -0.49 9.92
N ALA A 64 -26.26 0.06 8.71
CA ALA A 64 -26.57 1.47 8.44
C ALA A 64 -28.04 1.80 8.75
N GLU A 65 -28.96 0.91 8.38
CA GLU A 65 -30.39 1.05 8.71
C GLU A 65 -30.64 1.00 10.23
N ARG A 66 -29.96 0.07 10.94
CA ARG A 66 -30.17 -0.12 12.38
C ARG A 66 -29.71 1.09 13.21
N ILE A 67 -28.58 1.70 12.87
CA ILE A 67 -28.06 2.86 13.60
C ILE A 67 -28.59 4.20 13.07
N GLY A 68 -29.25 4.18 11.92
CA GLY A 68 -29.68 5.36 11.16
C GLY A 68 -28.58 5.86 10.22
N LEU A 69 -28.96 6.16 8.97
CA LEU A 69 -28.00 6.54 7.92
C LEU A 69 -27.18 7.78 8.27
N ASP A 70 -27.82 8.84 8.79
CA ASP A 70 -27.11 10.09 9.13
C ASP A 70 -26.04 9.85 10.21
N ARG A 71 -26.38 9.03 11.22
CA ARG A 71 -25.43 8.63 12.27
C ARG A 71 -24.30 7.76 11.71
N TRP A 72 -24.61 6.87 10.78
CA TRP A 72 -23.60 6.06 10.09
C TRP A 72 -22.62 6.96 9.31
N ILE A 73 -23.12 7.93 8.56
CA ILE A 73 -22.30 8.91 7.82
C ILE A 73 -21.42 9.70 8.79
N GLU A 74 -21.99 10.20 9.89
CA GLU A 74 -21.22 10.95 10.90
C GLU A 74 -20.08 10.11 11.50
N GLN A 75 -20.30 8.82 11.75
CA GLN A 75 -19.22 7.92 12.20
C GLN A 75 -18.11 7.79 11.15
N GLN A 76 -18.46 7.69 9.86
CA GLN A 76 -17.48 7.59 8.78
C GLN A 76 -16.67 8.88 8.59
N LEU A 77 -17.26 10.04 8.88
CA LEU A 77 -16.58 11.33 8.86
C LEU A 77 -15.65 11.55 10.06
N ASN A 78 -15.86 10.81 11.16
CA ASN A 78 -15.06 10.85 12.39
C ASN A 78 -14.54 9.42 12.72
N PRO A 79 -13.58 8.89 11.94
CA PRO A 79 -13.17 7.48 12.00
C PRO A 79 -12.61 7.04 13.36
N GLU A 80 -12.06 7.95 14.15
CA GLU A 80 -11.59 7.71 15.52
C GLU A 80 -12.72 7.30 16.48
N SER A 81 -13.97 7.61 16.14
CA SER A 81 -15.15 7.15 16.89
C SER A 81 -15.49 5.67 16.63
N ILE A 82 -14.89 5.07 15.60
CA ILE A 82 -15.10 3.69 15.20
C ILE A 82 -13.94 2.83 15.74
N PRO A 83 -14.21 1.84 16.61
CA PRO A 83 -13.18 0.88 17.00
C PRO A 83 -12.73 0.09 15.77
N GLU A 84 -11.44 -0.14 15.64
CA GLU A 84 -10.91 -0.89 14.50
C GLU A 84 -11.28 -2.37 14.59
N ASN A 85 -11.41 -3.02 13.44
CA ASN A 85 -11.74 -4.43 13.34
C ASN A 85 -10.59 -5.30 13.86
N SER A 86 -10.84 -6.07 14.92
CA SER A 86 -9.84 -7.00 15.49
C SER A 86 -9.30 -8.04 14.49
N VAL A 87 -10.11 -8.46 13.50
CA VAL A 87 -9.68 -9.37 12.42
C VAL A 87 -8.73 -8.64 11.47
N LEU A 88 -8.98 -7.37 11.19
CA LEU A 88 -8.06 -6.54 10.41
C LEU A 88 -6.72 -6.41 11.13
N GLU A 89 -6.72 -6.06 12.41
CA GLU A 89 -5.49 -5.92 13.20
C GLU A 89 -4.66 -7.21 13.20
N ALA A 90 -5.32 -8.36 13.43
CA ALA A 90 -4.66 -9.65 13.38
C ALA A 90 -4.06 -9.96 12.00
N LYS A 91 -4.71 -9.54 10.90
CA LYS A 91 -4.22 -9.74 9.53
C LYS A 91 -3.12 -8.76 9.12
N LEU A 92 -3.12 -7.55 9.68
CA LEU A 92 -2.07 -6.57 9.47
C LEU A 92 -0.84 -6.84 10.34
N ALA A 93 -0.96 -7.58 11.45
CA ALA A 93 0.15 -7.85 12.37
C ALA A 93 1.41 -8.44 11.71
N PRO A 94 1.32 -9.39 10.76
CA PRO A 94 2.49 -9.95 10.06
C PRO A 94 3.13 -9.00 9.03
N LEU A 95 2.45 -7.91 8.65
CA LEU A 95 2.93 -6.95 7.66
C LEU A 95 3.79 -5.88 8.36
N ASP A 96 4.96 -6.30 8.85
CA ASP A 96 5.84 -5.51 9.71
C ASP A 96 6.27 -4.18 9.07
N THR A 97 6.48 -4.15 7.75
CA THR A 97 6.94 -2.94 7.04
C THR A 97 5.93 -1.79 7.10
N LEU A 98 4.64 -2.07 7.32
CA LEU A 98 3.60 -1.05 7.49
C LEU A 98 3.76 -0.23 8.77
N ARG A 99 4.55 -0.72 9.74
CA ARG A 99 4.77 -0.08 11.04
C ARG A 99 6.20 0.44 11.20
N MET A 100 7.07 0.26 10.21
CA MET A 100 8.44 0.74 10.26
C MET A 100 8.51 2.24 10.00
N SER A 101 9.36 2.92 10.76
CA SER A 101 9.78 4.28 10.41
C SER A 101 10.64 4.27 9.13
N PRO A 102 10.74 5.40 8.42
CA PRO A 102 11.63 5.51 7.26
C PRO A 102 13.08 5.11 7.56
N LEU A 103 13.56 5.39 8.78
CA LEU A 103 14.92 5.03 9.20
C LEU A 103 15.08 3.52 9.41
N GLU A 104 14.11 2.86 10.05
CA GLU A 104 14.12 1.41 10.22
C GLU A 104 14.05 0.69 8.88
N MET A 105 13.18 1.17 7.98
CA MET A 105 13.07 0.64 6.62
C MET A 105 14.38 0.79 5.85
N ALA A 106 15.06 1.95 5.92
CA ALA A 106 16.36 2.15 5.27
C ALA A 106 17.49 1.27 5.84
N ARG A 107 17.41 0.88 7.13
CA ARG A 107 18.36 -0.02 7.77
C ARG A 107 18.10 -1.48 7.39
N LYS A 108 16.84 -1.92 7.44
CA LYS A 108 16.43 -3.30 7.13
C LYS A 108 16.42 -3.58 5.63
N TYR A 109 16.12 -2.59 4.79
CA TYR A 109 16.05 -2.68 3.34
C TYR A 109 16.96 -1.62 2.69
N PRO A 110 18.29 -1.77 2.81
CA PRO A 110 19.23 -0.76 2.38
C PRO A 110 19.24 -0.58 0.86
N ALA A 111 19.31 0.69 0.45
CA ALA A 111 19.40 1.06 -0.95
C ALA A 111 20.74 0.63 -1.58
N PRO A 112 20.81 0.43 -2.91
CA PRO A 112 22.01 -0.04 -3.62
C PRO A 112 23.32 0.70 -3.28
N GLN A 113 23.26 2.03 -3.16
CA GLN A 113 24.40 2.87 -2.82
C GLN A 113 24.95 2.59 -1.42
N PHE A 114 24.09 2.22 -0.48
CA PHE A 114 24.49 1.90 0.88
C PHE A 114 25.11 0.49 0.95
N ILE A 115 24.57 -0.47 0.19
CA ILE A 115 25.17 -1.79 0.00
C ILE A 115 26.58 -1.67 -0.58
N LYS A 116 26.78 -0.83 -1.60
CA LYS A 116 28.10 -0.55 -2.16
C LYS A 116 29.07 0.03 -1.11
N ALA A 117 28.61 0.95 -0.26
CA ALA A 117 29.43 1.49 0.83
C ALA A 117 29.84 0.41 1.85
N MET A 118 28.97 -0.55 2.16
CA MET A 118 29.31 -1.68 3.05
C MET A 118 30.40 -2.58 2.45
N VAL A 119 30.28 -2.87 1.15
CA VAL A 119 31.26 -3.66 0.40
C VAL A 119 32.65 -3.01 0.39
N GLU A 120 32.69 -1.69 0.27
CA GLU A 120 33.93 -0.90 0.28
C GLU A 120 34.47 -0.66 1.69
N GLY A 121 33.85 -1.21 2.74
CA GLY A 121 34.25 -1.02 4.13
C GLY A 121 33.96 0.39 4.69
N ARG A 122 33.14 1.18 4.00
CA ARG A 122 32.72 2.53 4.41
C ARG A 122 31.48 2.54 5.31
N ALA A 123 30.82 1.40 5.47
CA ALA A 123 29.68 1.21 6.35
C ALA A 123 29.73 -0.17 7.02
N PRO A 124 29.20 -0.33 8.25
CA PRO A 124 29.13 -1.62 8.92
C PRO A 124 28.13 -2.56 8.24
N TRP A 125 28.36 -3.86 8.38
CA TRP A 125 27.42 -4.88 7.95
C TRP A 125 26.23 -4.99 8.91
N PRO A 126 25.03 -5.39 8.42
CA PRO A 126 23.86 -5.61 9.28
C PRO A 126 24.10 -6.71 10.32
N GLU A 127 23.58 -6.50 11.52
CA GLU A 127 23.63 -7.49 12.61
C GLU A 127 22.60 -8.60 12.43
N ASP A 128 21.44 -8.27 11.88
CA ASP A 128 20.35 -9.22 11.68
C ASP A 128 20.61 -10.17 10.50
N VAL A 129 20.25 -11.43 10.69
CA VAL A 129 20.57 -12.51 9.74
C VAL A 129 19.89 -12.29 8.38
N GLU A 130 18.64 -11.84 8.37
CA GLU A 130 17.85 -11.60 7.15
C GLU A 130 18.48 -10.51 6.28
N THR A 131 18.70 -9.32 6.84
CA THR A 131 19.26 -8.19 6.10
C THR A 131 20.68 -8.49 5.68
N ARG A 132 21.48 -9.15 6.53
CA ARG A 132 22.83 -9.59 6.14
C ARG A 132 22.79 -10.54 4.96
N TYR A 133 21.86 -11.50 4.92
CA TYR A 133 21.68 -12.43 3.80
C TYR A 133 21.36 -11.66 2.50
N MET A 134 20.37 -10.78 2.57
CA MET A 134 19.93 -9.96 1.45
C MET A 134 21.05 -9.05 0.93
N VAL A 135 21.74 -8.32 1.83
CA VAL A 135 22.86 -7.43 1.48
C VAL A 135 23.99 -8.21 0.83
N ARG A 136 24.38 -9.37 1.38
CA ARG A 136 25.40 -10.24 0.78
C ARG A 136 25.01 -10.64 -0.64
N ARG A 137 23.77 -11.11 -0.83
CA ARG A 137 23.31 -11.56 -2.15
C ARG A 137 23.32 -10.42 -3.18
N LEU A 138 22.87 -9.23 -2.78
CA LEU A 138 22.91 -8.04 -3.64
C LEU A 138 24.36 -7.60 -3.93
N ALA A 139 25.25 -7.64 -2.94
CA ALA A 139 26.67 -7.35 -3.11
C ALA A 139 27.34 -8.27 -4.13
N LEU A 140 27.07 -9.58 -4.08
CA LEU A 140 27.57 -10.56 -5.06
C LEU A 140 27.06 -10.25 -6.47
N LYS A 141 25.78 -9.90 -6.61
CA LYS A 141 25.21 -9.49 -7.90
C LYS A 141 25.89 -8.24 -8.48
N TYR A 142 26.23 -7.25 -7.65
CA TYR A 142 26.97 -6.06 -8.10
C TYR A 142 28.43 -6.36 -8.46
N GLN A 143 29.06 -7.29 -7.74
CA GLN A 143 30.42 -7.75 -8.04
C GLN A 143 30.52 -8.28 -9.47
N ASP A 144 29.61 -9.19 -9.85
CA ASP A 144 29.56 -9.78 -11.19
C ASP A 144 29.40 -8.71 -12.28
N GLN A 145 28.65 -7.64 -11.99
CA GLN A 145 28.43 -6.53 -12.90
C GLN A 145 29.66 -5.61 -13.04
N LEU A 146 30.43 -5.41 -11.96
CA LEU A 146 31.54 -4.45 -11.91
C LEU A 146 32.90 -5.06 -12.30
N LYS A 147 32.99 -6.38 -12.53
CA LYS A 147 34.26 -7.14 -12.77
C LYS A 147 35.32 -6.96 -11.67
N ASP A 148 34.98 -6.30 -10.58
CA ASP A 148 35.85 -6.08 -9.44
C ASP A 148 35.72 -7.27 -8.47
N LYS A 149 36.81 -7.76 -7.90
CA LYS A 149 36.73 -8.91 -6.97
C LYS A 149 36.39 -8.40 -5.58
N LEU A 150 35.18 -8.72 -5.09
CA LEU A 150 34.81 -8.52 -3.69
C LEU A 150 35.86 -9.23 -2.82
N PRO A 151 36.36 -8.60 -1.74
CA PRO A 151 37.29 -9.27 -0.84
C PRO A 151 36.67 -10.58 -0.33
N ALA A 152 37.44 -11.68 -0.32
CA ALA A 152 36.94 -13.00 0.11
C ALA A 152 36.37 -13.01 1.55
N THR A 153 36.81 -12.07 2.38
CA THR A 153 36.27 -11.79 3.72
C THR A 153 34.81 -11.35 3.70
N VAL A 154 34.35 -10.70 2.63
CA VAL A 154 32.96 -10.25 2.45
C VAL A 154 32.06 -11.38 1.90
N ALA A 155 32.64 -12.33 1.16
CA ALA A 155 31.91 -13.39 0.46
C ALA A 155 31.34 -14.51 1.35
N GLY A 156 31.46 -14.44 2.68
CA GLY A 156 30.95 -15.49 3.56
C GLY A 156 31.24 -15.38 5.05
N GLN A 157 31.33 -14.18 5.63
CA GLN A 157 31.41 -14.06 7.10
C GLN A 157 30.06 -14.40 7.75
N ASP A 158 30.08 -15.43 8.59
CA ASP A 158 29.11 -15.76 9.65
C ASP A 158 27.63 -15.80 9.28
N LEU A 159 27.30 -16.23 8.05
CA LEU A 159 25.92 -16.62 7.72
C LEU A 159 25.72 -18.11 8.02
N PRO A 160 24.65 -18.47 8.74
CA PRO A 160 24.30 -19.87 8.98
C PRO A 160 24.09 -20.60 7.64
N ARG A 161 24.77 -21.74 7.49
CA ARG A 161 24.65 -22.61 6.31
C ARG A 161 23.69 -23.74 6.61
N ALA A 162 22.96 -24.18 5.59
CA ALA A 162 22.11 -25.34 5.69
C ALA A 162 22.97 -26.62 5.69
N ASP A 163 22.99 -27.34 6.81
CA ASP A 163 23.68 -28.64 6.89
C ASP A 163 22.77 -29.76 6.36
N LEU A 164 22.65 -29.82 5.04
CA LEU A 164 21.80 -30.78 4.36
C LEU A 164 22.55 -32.06 4.04
N ASN A 165 21.98 -33.21 4.42
CA ASN A 165 22.44 -34.52 3.97
C ASN A 165 22.10 -34.77 2.48
N THR A 166 22.59 -35.87 1.91
CA THR A 166 22.39 -36.21 0.49
C THR A 166 20.92 -36.30 0.09
N GLU A 167 20.08 -36.90 0.94
CA GLU A 167 18.65 -37.07 0.68
C GLU A 167 17.91 -35.72 0.72
N GLN A 168 18.21 -34.88 1.70
CA GLN A 168 17.66 -33.54 1.83
C GLN A 168 18.03 -32.65 0.64
N ARG A 169 19.28 -32.73 0.16
CA ARG A 169 19.69 -32.00 -1.07
C ARG A 169 18.89 -32.46 -2.29
N ALA A 170 18.70 -33.78 -2.44
CA ALA A 170 17.90 -34.32 -3.53
C ALA A 170 16.42 -33.88 -3.43
N ALA A 171 15.84 -33.88 -2.22
CA ALA A 171 14.48 -33.40 -1.97
C ALA A 171 14.34 -31.90 -2.28
N LEU A 172 15.34 -31.09 -1.89
CA LEU A 172 15.37 -29.65 -2.17
C LEU A 172 15.48 -29.36 -3.67
N GLN A 173 16.13 -30.22 -4.45
CA GLN A 173 16.25 -30.10 -5.91
C GLN A 173 15.11 -30.76 -6.68
N SER A 174 14.20 -31.47 -6.01
CA SER A 174 13.07 -32.15 -6.64
C SER A 174 12.02 -31.15 -7.13
N ASP A 175 11.17 -31.55 -8.08
CA ASP A 175 10.02 -30.73 -8.53
C ASP A 175 8.81 -30.77 -7.57
N ARG A 176 8.94 -31.41 -6.40
CA ARG A 176 7.84 -31.64 -5.46
C ARG A 176 7.77 -30.53 -4.42
N ILE A 177 7.04 -29.46 -4.76
CA ILE A 177 6.87 -28.28 -3.91
C ILE A 177 6.47 -28.62 -2.45
N PRO A 178 5.54 -29.55 -2.16
CA PRO A 178 5.20 -29.87 -0.78
C PRO A 178 6.35 -30.47 0.02
N GLU A 179 7.17 -31.34 -0.59
CA GLU A 179 8.34 -31.94 0.06
C GLU A 179 9.42 -30.89 0.32
N GLN A 180 9.61 -29.95 -0.61
CA GLN A 180 10.54 -28.82 -0.44
C GLN A 180 10.13 -27.91 0.70
N ILE A 181 8.84 -27.55 0.78
CA ILE A 181 8.31 -26.71 1.86
C ILE A 181 8.50 -27.42 3.20
N ALA A 182 8.10 -28.70 3.30
CA ALA A 182 8.26 -29.48 4.52
C ALA A 182 9.73 -29.59 4.97
N LEU A 183 10.65 -29.79 4.02
CA LEU A 183 12.07 -29.78 4.31
C LEU A 183 12.53 -28.42 4.84
N LEU A 184 12.18 -27.33 4.18
CA LEU A 184 12.56 -25.98 4.59
C LEU A 184 12.02 -25.63 5.99
N GLU A 185 10.77 -25.98 6.29
CA GLU A 185 10.17 -25.78 7.60
C GLU A 185 10.84 -26.62 8.71
N SER A 186 11.44 -27.76 8.35
CA SER A 186 12.19 -28.60 9.30
C SER A 186 13.58 -28.05 9.66
N LEU A 187 14.11 -27.11 8.86
CA LEU A 187 15.41 -26.50 9.10
C LEU A 187 15.34 -25.38 10.15
N PRO A 188 16.41 -25.14 10.92
CA PRO A 188 16.52 -23.96 11.78
C PRO A 188 16.25 -22.67 10.97
N PRO A 189 15.48 -21.69 11.50
CA PRO A 189 15.05 -20.50 10.76
C PRO A 189 16.19 -19.72 10.09
N GLU A 190 17.36 -19.71 10.70
CA GLU A 190 18.56 -19.05 10.22
C GLU A 190 19.24 -19.78 9.05
N GLN A 191 19.07 -21.11 8.94
CA GLN A 191 19.59 -21.92 7.83
C GLN A 191 18.65 -21.91 6.61
N GLN A 192 17.38 -21.54 6.79
CA GLN A 192 16.39 -21.54 5.72
C GLN A 192 16.77 -20.61 4.56
N TYR A 193 17.45 -19.47 4.82
CA TYR A 193 17.87 -18.57 3.74
C TYR A 193 18.90 -19.22 2.81
N ASP A 194 19.88 -19.93 3.37
CA ASP A 194 20.91 -20.64 2.60
C ASP A 194 20.31 -21.79 1.78
N ALA A 195 19.40 -22.57 2.40
CA ALA A 195 18.67 -23.62 1.69
C ALA A 195 17.79 -23.04 0.56
N LEU A 196 17.05 -21.96 0.83
CA LEU A 196 16.24 -21.28 -0.19
C LEU A 196 17.10 -20.71 -1.33
N ASP A 197 18.35 -20.33 -1.08
CA ASP A 197 19.23 -19.79 -2.11
C ASP A 197 19.88 -20.82 -3.01
N ALA A 198 19.93 -22.07 -2.56
CA ALA A 198 20.24 -23.21 -3.41
C ALA A 198 19.12 -23.57 -4.39
N ILE A 199 17.89 -23.06 -4.19
CA ILE A 199 16.74 -23.31 -5.07
C ILE A 199 16.71 -22.31 -6.23
N PRO A 200 16.55 -22.75 -7.49
CA PRO A 200 16.40 -21.86 -8.63
C PRO A 200 15.24 -20.85 -8.50
N ASP A 201 15.43 -19.62 -9.00
CA ASP A 201 14.43 -18.54 -8.94
C ASP A 201 13.04 -18.94 -9.44
N ALA A 202 12.98 -19.65 -10.58
CA ALA A 202 11.71 -20.10 -11.16
C ALA A 202 10.95 -21.04 -10.21
N GLN A 203 11.68 -21.89 -9.49
CA GLN A 203 11.10 -22.82 -8.54
C GLN A 203 10.65 -22.11 -7.26
N ARG A 204 11.45 -21.19 -6.72
CA ARG A 204 11.04 -20.32 -5.59
C ARG A 204 9.71 -19.59 -5.87
N ARG A 205 9.51 -19.07 -7.09
CA ARG A 205 8.25 -18.40 -7.48
C ARG A 205 7.06 -19.36 -7.45
N ARG A 206 7.25 -20.62 -7.87
CA ARG A 206 6.21 -21.67 -7.82
C ARG A 206 5.83 -22.07 -6.40
N MET A 207 6.71 -21.85 -5.41
CA MET A 207 6.44 -22.16 -4.00
C MET A 207 5.53 -21.13 -3.34
N LEU A 208 5.56 -19.85 -3.75
CA LEU A 208 4.83 -18.74 -3.11
C LEU A 208 3.34 -19.03 -2.80
N PRO A 209 2.53 -19.63 -3.70
CA PRO A 209 1.12 -19.88 -3.42
C PRO A 209 0.90 -20.89 -2.30
N ALA A 210 1.80 -21.87 -2.16
CA ALA A 210 1.72 -22.94 -1.16
C ALA A 210 2.55 -22.65 0.09
N ALA A 211 3.47 -21.68 0.05
CA ALA A 211 4.35 -21.35 1.15
C ALA A 211 3.58 -20.78 2.35
N PRO A 212 3.87 -21.24 3.58
CA PRO A 212 3.41 -20.60 4.82
C PRO A 212 3.87 -19.14 4.91
N PRO A 213 3.23 -18.29 5.74
CA PRO A 213 3.53 -16.85 5.82
C PRO A 213 5.01 -16.53 6.03
N ASP A 214 5.67 -17.18 7.00
CA ASP A 214 7.08 -16.93 7.32
C ASP A 214 8.01 -17.35 6.18
N LEU A 215 7.75 -18.52 5.58
CA LEU A 215 8.55 -19.01 4.46
C LEU A 215 8.35 -18.15 3.21
N ARG A 216 7.10 -17.72 2.96
CA ARG A 216 6.77 -16.78 1.88
C ARG A 216 7.56 -15.48 2.03
N ARG A 217 7.62 -14.93 3.24
CA ARG A 217 8.40 -13.72 3.53
C ARG A 217 9.89 -13.91 3.22
N LYS A 218 10.47 -15.04 3.63
CA LYS A 218 11.88 -15.37 3.32
C LYS A 218 12.12 -15.47 1.80
N ILE A 219 11.18 -16.06 1.06
CA ILE A 219 11.24 -16.13 -0.41
C ILE A 219 11.15 -14.72 -1.03
N GLU A 220 10.29 -13.84 -0.52
CA GLU A 220 10.17 -12.46 -0.99
C GLU A 220 11.44 -11.64 -0.77
N VAL A 221 12.08 -11.77 0.38
CA VAL A 221 13.39 -11.14 0.68
C VAL A 221 14.43 -11.52 -0.37
N LEU A 222 14.40 -12.78 -0.82
CA LEU A 222 15.28 -13.28 -1.87
C LEU A 222 14.95 -12.66 -3.24
N PHE A 223 13.72 -12.22 -3.51
CA PHE A 223 13.44 -11.47 -4.74
C PHE A 223 13.87 -10.00 -4.67
N GLY A 224 14.13 -9.48 -3.48
CA GLY A 224 14.75 -8.19 -3.24
C GLY A 224 13.96 -7.31 -2.26
N PRO A 225 14.59 -6.25 -1.73
CA PRO A 225 14.02 -5.41 -0.66
C PRO A 225 12.68 -4.79 -1.04
N LEU A 226 12.57 -4.27 -2.27
CA LEU A 226 11.35 -3.62 -2.74
C LEU A 226 10.16 -4.58 -2.86
N VAL A 227 10.40 -5.88 -3.06
CA VAL A 227 9.32 -6.87 -3.17
C VAL A 227 8.57 -6.97 -1.85
N VAL A 228 9.29 -7.09 -0.74
CA VAL A 228 8.71 -7.22 0.60
C VAL A 228 7.85 -6.01 0.96
N VAL A 229 8.41 -4.80 0.77
CA VAL A 229 7.70 -3.55 1.03
C VAL A 229 6.45 -3.42 0.16
N ASN A 230 6.55 -3.73 -1.13
CA ASN A 230 5.41 -3.64 -2.04
C ASN A 230 4.32 -4.67 -1.73
N GLN A 231 4.68 -5.90 -1.34
CA GLN A 231 3.71 -6.93 -0.96
C GLN A 231 2.93 -6.51 0.28
N ASP A 232 3.60 -6.00 1.30
CA ASP A 232 2.95 -5.53 2.53
C ASP A 232 2.04 -4.32 2.28
N LEU A 233 2.50 -3.34 1.49
CA LEU A 233 1.68 -2.19 1.11
C LEU A 233 0.41 -2.63 0.36
N PHE A 234 0.55 -3.54 -0.61
CA PHE A 234 -0.57 -4.05 -1.37
C PHE A 234 -1.53 -4.88 -0.51
N ALA A 235 -1.00 -5.80 0.29
CA ALA A 235 -1.78 -6.63 1.20
C ALA A 235 -2.51 -5.77 2.24
N GLY A 236 -1.82 -4.79 2.83
CA GLY A 236 -2.39 -3.87 3.80
C GLY A 236 -3.53 -3.04 3.22
N LYS A 237 -3.39 -2.56 1.97
CA LYS A 237 -4.44 -1.84 1.26
C LYS A 237 -5.68 -2.72 1.04
N LEU A 238 -5.47 -3.94 0.53
CA LEU A 238 -6.56 -4.88 0.27
C LEU A 238 -7.27 -5.30 1.57
N LEU A 239 -6.50 -5.59 2.61
CA LEU A 239 -7.03 -5.98 3.92
C LEU A 239 -7.88 -4.87 4.54
N ARG A 240 -7.41 -3.62 4.50
CA ARG A 240 -8.20 -2.48 4.98
C ARG A 240 -9.49 -2.29 4.19
N ALA A 241 -9.43 -2.37 2.86
CA ALA A 241 -10.62 -2.30 2.02
C ALA A 241 -11.66 -3.37 2.38
N ILE A 242 -11.22 -4.60 2.68
CA ILE A 242 -12.11 -5.71 3.03
C ILE A 242 -12.64 -5.59 4.47
N TYR A 243 -11.76 -5.35 5.44
CA TYR A 243 -12.05 -5.57 6.87
C TYR A 243 -12.23 -4.29 7.69
N SER A 244 -11.69 -3.13 7.25
CA SER A 244 -11.81 -1.89 8.02
C SER A 244 -13.28 -1.50 8.18
N ASP A 245 -13.66 -1.03 9.36
CA ASP A 245 -14.97 -0.44 9.60
C ASP A 245 -15.01 1.06 9.29
N ARG A 246 -13.85 1.64 8.95
CA ARG A 246 -13.63 3.05 8.56
C ARG A 246 -13.58 3.20 7.04
N GLN A 247 -14.57 2.65 6.35
CA GLN A 247 -14.58 2.53 4.88
C GLN A 247 -14.38 3.85 4.14
N LEU A 248 -14.95 4.96 4.62
CA LEU A 248 -14.76 6.26 3.98
C LEU A 248 -13.31 6.73 4.04
N GLU A 249 -12.63 6.53 5.18
CA GLU A 249 -11.21 6.85 5.34
C GLU A 249 -10.34 6.05 4.35
N GLU A 250 -10.64 4.77 4.18
CA GLU A 250 -9.92 3.90 3.25
C GLU A 250 -10.14 4.29 1.78
N VAL A 251 -11.37 4.65 1.39
CA VAL A 251 -11.67 5.15 0.04
C VAL A 251 -10.96 6.46 -0.24
N LEU A 252 -10.93 7.38 0.74
CA LEU A 252 -10.21 8.64 0.59
C LEU A 252 -8.71 8.41 0.48
N THR A 253 -8.15 7.52 1.30
CA THR A 253 -6.73 7.15 1.26
C THR A 253 -6.37 6.51 -0.09
N ASP A 254 -7.20 5.60 -0.60
CA ASP A 254 -7.02 5.03 -1.95
C ASP A 254 -7.09 6.09 -3.05
N PHE A 255 -8.06 7.02 -2.97
CA PHE A 255 -8.21 8.10 -3.93
C PHE A 255 -6.94 8.96 -4.03
N TRP A 256 -6.42 9.43 -2.89
CA TRP A 256 -5.21 10.25 -2.85
C TRP A 256 -3.98 9.44 -3.26
N PHE A 257 -3.89 8.18 -2.83
CA PHE A 257 -2.81 7.28 -3.24
C PHE A 257 -2.75 7.12 -4.77
N ASN A 258 -3.90 6.92 -5.42
CA ASN A 258 -3.96 6.71 -6.87
C ASN A 258 -3.76 8.00 -7.68
N HIS A 259 -4.03 9.18 -7.11
CA HIS A 259 -3.94 10.47 -7.82
C HIS A 259 -2.62 11.22 -7.62
N PHE A 260 -1.93 11.03 -6.49
CA PHE A 260 -0.75 11.82 -6.14
C PHE A 260 0.56 11.02 -6.06
N ASN A 261 0.53 9.69 -6.19
CA ASN A 261 1.76 8.91 -6.23
C ASN A 261 2.31 8.77 -7.66
N VAL A 262 3.51 9.29 -7.84
CA VAL A 262 4.42 8.94 -8.94
C VAL A 262 4.95 7.54 -8.63
N TYR A 263 4.75 6.59 -9.56
CA TYR A 263 5.21 5.19 -9.45
C TYR A 263 6.64 5.11 -8.86
N LEU A 264 6.89 4.19 -7.92
CA LEU A 264 8.20 3.96 -7.30
C LEU A 264 9.33 3.70 -8.32
N ASP A 265 9.00 3.20 -9.51
CA ASP A 265 9.93 3.00 -10.64
C ASP A 265 10.16 4.25 -11.51
N LYS A 266 9.50 5.37 -11.21
CA LYS A 266 9.74 6.68 -11.83
C LYS A 266 10.69 7.48 -10.93
N GLY A 267 11.94 7.05 -10.88
CA GLY A 267 13.04 7.72 -10.17
C GLY A 267 14.39 7.21 -10.66
#